data_AF-A0A6L4AS11-F1
#
_entry.id   AF-A0A6L4AS11-F1
#
_cell.length_a   1.000
_cell.length_b   1.000
_cell.length_c   1.000
_cell.angle_alpha   90.00
_cell.angle_beta   90.00
_cell.angle_gamma   90.00
#
_symmetry.space_group_name_H-M   'P 1'
#
loop_
_entity.id
_entity.type
_entity.pdbx_description
1 polymer ?
#
loop_
_entity_poly.entity_id
_entity_poly.type
_entity_poly.pdbx_seq_one_letter_code
_entity_poly.pdbx_strand_id
1 'polypeptide(L)'
;MPTGSAGERGYNLVALSMVIAVTMILVTALAPLWSSRIQRDREEELISRGFQYAEAIRVFQKRFGRLPNRLEELIEIEPRSIRQLWKDPMTEHGGWGVIVELPGRGMIAVDSRTGVPLVPVDADGDGQPDPPPPAPPRPDDGGTVAVGPIHGVRSLAGGEAFHELFDKSDYGDW
;
A
#
# COMPACT_ATOMS: atom_id res chain seq x y z
N MET A 1 -56.77 -27.31 36.61
CA MET A 1 -55.56 -28.15 36.45
C MET A 1 -54.70 -27.51 35.37
N PRO A 2 -53.53 -26.92 35.68
CA PRO A 2 -52.60 -26.47 34.65
C PRO A 2 -51.55 -27.56 34.38
N THR A 3 -51.63 -28.22 33.22
CA THR A 3 -50.55 -29.08 32.71
C THR A 3 -49.59 -28.22 31.89
N GLY A 4 -48.39 -27.99 32.43
CA GLY A 4 -47.38 -27.13 31.80
C GLY A 4 -46.63 -27.84 30.68
N SER A 5 -46.61 -27.25 29.48
CA SER A 5 -45.72 -27.62 28.37
C SER A 5 -44.29 -27.10 28.58
N ALA A 6 -43.66 -27.51 29.69
CA ALA A 6 -42.27 -27.13 29.99
C ALA A 6 -41.26 -27.78 29.01
N GLY A 7 -41.54 -29.01 28.56
CA GLY A 7 -40.67 -29.76 27.63
C GLY A 7 -40.62 -29.18 26.21
N GLU A 8 -41.77 -28.74 25.66
CA GLU A 8 -41.85 -28.19 24.29
C GLU A 8 -41.15 -26.81 24.19
N ARG A 9 -41.18 -26.01 25.26
CA ARG A 9 -40.49 -24.70 25.29
C ARG A 9 -38.97 -24.85 25.34
N GLY A 10 -38.46 -25.85 26.05
CA GLY A 10 -37.02 -26.14 26.09
C GLY A 10 -36.50 -26.67 24.75
N TYR A 11 -37.25 -27.56 24.11
CA TYR A 11 -36.89 -28.13 22.80
C TYR A 11 -36.81 -27.05 21.71
N ASN A 12 -37.76 -26.12 21.66
CA ASN A 12 -37.74 -25.03 20.70
C ASN A 12 -36.53 -24.10 20.86
N LEU A 13 -36.11 -23.82 22.11
CA LEU A 13 -34.93 -23.00 22.37
C LEU A 13 -33.64 -23.71 21.93
N VAL A 14 -33.54 -25.02 22.21
CA VAL A 14 -32.41 -25.85 21.75
C VAL A 14 -32.36 -25.92 20.23
N ALA A 15 -33.49 -26.19 19.57
CA ALA A 15 -33.58 -26.23 18.10
C ALA A 15 -33.20 -24.88 17.47
N LEU A 16 -33.67 -23.77 18.03
CA LEU A 16 -33.32 -22.43 17.55
C LEU A 16 -31.82 -22.14 17.75
N SER A 17 -31.25 -22.50 18.90
CA SER A 17 -29.81 -22.34 19.16
C SER A 17 -28.95 -23.15 18.19
N MET A 18 -29.39 -24.36 17.83
CA MET A 18 -28.74 -25.23 16.85
C MET A 18 -28.75 -24.58 15.46
N VAL A 19 -29.88 -24.02 15.04
CA VAL A 19 -30.01 -23.33 13.75
C VAL A 19 -29.11 -22.09 13.70
N ILE A 20 -29.08 -21.29 14.78
CA ILE A 20 -28.20 -20.11 14.87
C ILE A 20 -26.73 -20.53 14.81
N ALA A 21 -26.33 -21.58 15.54
CA ALA A 21 -24.96 -22.08 15.54
C ALA A 21 -24.53 -22.57 14.15
N VAL A 22 -25.37 -23.36 13.48
CA VAL A 22 -25.11 -23.83 12.10
C VAL A 22 -24.99 -22.65 11.14
N THR A 23 -25.87 -21.65 11.28
CA THR A 23 -25.83 -20.45 10.44
C THR A 23 -24.55 -19.65 10.66
N MET A 24 -24.10 -19.48 11.91
CA MET A 24 -22.84 -18.80 12.22
C MET A 24 -21.63 -19.52 11.60
N ILE A 25 -21.58 -20.85 11.67
CA ILE A 25 -20.51 -21.65 11.05
C ILE A 25 -20.51 -21.43 9.53
N LEU A 26 -21.69 -21.46 8.90
CA LEU A 26 -21.83 -21.29 7.46
C LEU A 26 -21.39 -19.90 6.99
N VAL A 27 -21.78 -18.84 7.70
CA VAL A 27 -21.35 -17.46 7.39
C VAL A 27 -19.83 -17.32 7.53
N THR A 28 -19.26 -17.89 8.60
CA THR A 28 -17.81 -17.84 8.86
C THR A 28 -17.01 -18.52 7.74
N ALA A 29 -17.51 -19.63 7.21
CA ALA A 29 -16.88 -20.34 6.10
C ALA A 29 -16.82 -19.50 4.79
N LEU A 30 -17.70 -18.52 4.61
CA LEU A 30 -17.75 -17.65 3.43
C LEU A 30 -16.95 -16.35 3.58
N ALA A 31 -16.51 -15.99 4.78
CA ALA A 31 -15.74 -14.78 5.06
C ALA A 31 -14.46 -14.59 4.21
N PRO A 32 -13.58 -15.61 4.02
CA PRO A 32 -12.32 -15.42 3.30
C PRO A 32 -12.49 -15.15 1.79
N LEU A 33 -13.65 -15.47 1.20
CA LEU A 33 -13.93 -15.20 -0.20
C LEU A 33 -14.10 -13.69 -0.48
N TRP A 34 -14.51 -12.92 0.52
CA TRP A 34 -14.75 -11.48 0.37
C TRP A 34 -13.46 -10.68 0.55
N SER A 35 -12.61 -11.05 1.51
CA SER A 35 -11.30 -10.39 1.70
C SER A 35 -10.42 -10.54 0.46
N SER A 36 -10.43 -11.72 -0.16
CA SER A 36 -9.65 -12.01 -1.38
C SER A 36 -10.08 -11.15 -2.57
N ARG A 37 -11.38 -10.86 -2.73
CA ARG A 37 -11.86 -9.97 -3.79
C ARG A 37 -11.42 -8.53 -3.56
N ILE A 38 -11.59 -8.03 -2.34
CA ILE A 38 -11.19 -6.66 -1.98
C ILE A 38 -9.69 -6.46 -2.20
N GLN A 39 -8.86 -7.45 -1.86
CA GLN A 39 -7.43 -7.36 -2.09
C GLN A 39 -7.08 -7.24 -3.58
N ARG A 40 -7.67 -8.09 -4.44
CA ARG A 40 -7.45 -8.01 -5.90
C ARG A 40 -7.87 -6.65 -6.48
N ASP A 41 -9.02 -6.13 -6.06
CA ASP A 41 -9.48 -4.81 -6.51
C ASP A 41 -8.47 -3.71 -6.11
N ARG A 42 -7.88 -3.81 -4.91
CA ARG A 42 -6.82 -2.87 -4.46
C ARG A 42 -5.51 -3.05 -5.22
N GLU A 43 -5.14 -4.27 -5.59
CA GLU A 43 -3.95 -4.56 -6.41
C GLU A 43 -4.09 -3.94 -7.81
N GLU A 44 -5.24 -4.11 -8.46
CA GLU A 44 -5.52 -3.49 -9.76
C GLU A 44 -5.46 -1.96 -9.68
N GLU A 45 -6.02 -1.38 -8.61
CA GLU A 45 -5.91 0.06 -8.38
C GLU A 45 -4.46 0.47 -8.13
N LEU A 46 -3.69 -0.27 -7.33
CA LEU A 46 -2.28 0.00 -7.04
C LEU A 46 -1.47 0.08 -8.33
N ILE A 47 -1.62 -0.91 -9.22
CA ILE A 47 -0.97 -0.97 -10.53
C ILE A 47 -1.36 0.25 -11.38
N SER A 48 -2.66 0.56 -11.46
CA SER A 48 -3.17 1.70 -12.23
C SER A 48 -2.65 3.05 -11.70
N ARG A 49 -2.56 3.21 -10.37
CA ARG A 49 -2.00 4.42 -9.76
C ARG A 49 -0.48 4.49 -9.98
N GLY A 50 0.22 3.37 -9.81
CA GLY A 50 1.66 3.24 -10.05
C GLY A 50 2.04 3.66 -11.48
N PHE A 51 1.33 3.16 -12.49
CA PHE A 51 1.56 3.55 -13.88
C PHE A 51 1.29 5.04 -14.15
N GLN A 52 0.27 5.63 -13.50
CA GLN A 52 0.02 7.07 -13.61
C GLN A 52 1.17 7.89 -13.05
N TYR A 53 1.77 7.46 -11.93
CA TYR A 53 2.96 8.10 -11.39
C TYR A 53 4.19 7.92 -12.28
N ALA A 54 4.44 6.70 -12.77
CA ALA A 54 5.56 6.43 -13.67
C ALA A 54 5.48 7.28 -14.95
N GLU A 55 4.30 7.37 -15.57
CA GLU A 55 4.10 8.22 -16.75
C GLU A 55 4.23 9.71 -16.40
N ALA A 56 3.70 10.16 -15.26
CA ALA A 56 3.85 11.54 -14.81
C ALA A 56 5.32 11.92 -14.61
N ILE A 57 6.12 11.06 -13.99
CA ILE A 57 7.56 11.26 -13.79
C ILE A 57 8.29 11.30 -15.13
N ARG A 58 7.99 10.37 -16.05
CA ARG A 58 8.56 10.35 -17.40
C ARG A 58 8.25 11.63 -18.18
N VAL A 59 7.00 12.08 -18.14
CA VAL A 59 6.55 13.30 -18.79
C VAL A 59 7.20 14.54 -18.15
N PHE A 60 7.33 14.57 -16.83
CA PHE A 60 8.03 15.64 -16.11
C PHE A 60 9.50 15.70 -16.52
N GLN A 61 10.21 14.57 -16.52
CA GLN A 61 11.61 14.49 -16.93
C GLN A 61 11.81 14.94 -18.38
N LYS A 62 10.93 14.52 -19.30
CA LYS A 62 10.98 14.92 -20.70
C LYS A 62 10.79 16.43 -20.90
N ARG A 63 10.00 17.09 -20.03
CA ARG A 63 9.68 18.52 -20.14
C ARG A 63 10.71 19.41 -19.47
N PHE A 64 11.17 19.05 -18.27
CA PHE A 64 12.06 19.90 -17.47
C PHE A 64 13.51 19.46 -17.47
N GLY A 65 13.84 18.30 -18.06
CA GLY A 65 15.21 17.76 -18.13
C GLY A 65 15.75 17.27 -16.78
N ARG A 66 14.89 17.15 -15.76
CA ARG A 66 15.24 16.67 -14.41
C ARG A 66 14.12 15.82 -13.85
N LEU A 67 14.44 14.92 -12.91
CA LEU A 67 13.42 14.22 -12.13
C LEU A 67 12.86 15.14 -11.02
N PRO A 68 11.62 14.91 -10.57
CA PRO A 68 11.07 15.63 -9.44
C PRO A 68 11.79 15.24 -8.14
N ASN A 69 12.00 16.18 -7.22
CA ASN A 69 12.56 15.88 -5.89
C ASN A 69 11.48 15.55 -4.86
N ARG A 70 10.23 15.84 -5.19
CA ARG A 70 9.01 15.62 -4.40
C ARG A 70 7.86 15.24 -5.33
N LEU A 71 6.94 14.39 -4.88
CA LEU A 71 5.76 14.03 -5.68
C LEU A 71 4.87 15.25 -5.95
N GLU A 72 4.85 16.22 -5.04
CA GLU A 72 4.06 17.46 -5.17
C GLU A 72 4.48 18.31 -6.37
N GLU A 73 5.75 18.23 -6.79
CA GLU A 73 6.21 18.95 -7.99
C GLU A 73 5.46 18.53 -9.26
N LEU A 74 4.94 17.29 -9.32
CA LEU A 74 4.18 16.79 -10.47
C LEU A 74 2.85 17.53 -10.68
N ILE A 75 2.28 18.12 -9.62
CA ILE A 75 1.03 18.87 -9.66
C ILE A 75 1.24 20.39 -9.55
N GLU A 76 2.25 20.83 -8.80
CA GLU A 76 2.54 22.26 -8.58
C GLU A 76 3.14 22.94 -9.81
N ILE A 77 4.02 22.24 -10.54
CA ILE A 77 4.75 22.83 -11.66
C ILE A 77 3.92 22.72 -12.94
N GLU A 78 3.67 23.87 -13.56
CA GLU A 78 2.96 23.94 -14.84
C GLU A 78 3.89 23.74 -16.05
N PRO A 79 3.43 23.01 -17.09
CA PRO A 79 2.15 22.29 -17.17
C PRO A 79 2.14 21.02 -16.30
N ARG A 80 1.02 20.78 -15.62
CA ARG A 80 0.87 19.65 -14.68
C ARG A 80 1.20 18.31 -15.34
N SER A 81 1.89 17.44 -14.61
CA SER A 81 2.26 16.09 -15.07
C SER A 81 1.28 15.02 -14.59
N ILE A 82 0.52 15.32 -13.55
CA ILE A 82 -0.55 14.46 -13.05
C ILE A 82 -1.80 15.30 -12.70
N ARG A 83 -2.98 14.69 -12.79
CA ARG A 83 -4.25 15.36 -12.46
C ARG A 83 -4.37 15.64 -10.96
N GLN A 84 -3.97 14.68 -10.13
CA GLN A 84 -3.99 14.75 -8.68
C GLN A 84 -2.99 13.75 -8.08
N LEU A 85 -2.58 13.98 -6.83
CA LEU A 85 -1.82 13.00 -6.06
C LEU A 85 -2.77 11.90 -5.58
N TRP A 86 -2.59 10.69 -6.11
CA TRP A 86 -3.33 9.51 -5.71
C TRP A 86 -2.80 8.94 -4.40
N LYS A 87 -3.68 8.36 -3.60
CA LYS A 87 -3.29 7.66 -2.38
C LYS A 87 -2.93 6.21 -2.71
N ASP A 88 -2.00 5.65 -1.95
CA ASP A 88 -1.74 4.20 -1.98
C ASP A 88 -2.97 3.44 -1.44
N PRO A 89 -3.61 2.54 -2.22
CA PRO A 89 -4.78 1.78 -1.78
C PRO A 89 -4.46 0.66 -0.78
N MET A 90 -3.19 0.27 -0.62
CA MET A 90 -2.77 -0.76 0.32
C MET A 90 -2.46 -0.20 1.71
N THR A 91 -2.15 1.09 1.80
CA THR A 91 -1.74 1.75 3.05
C THR A 91 -2.88 2.59 3.63
N GLU A 92 -3.18 2.46 4.92
CA GLU A 92 -4.26 3.23 5.57
C GLU A 92 -4.03 4.76 5.50
N HIS A 93 -2.77 5.18 5.58
CA HIS A 93 -2.39 6.59 5.48
C HIS A 93 -2.26 7.09 4.03
N GLY A 94 -2.30 6.18 3.05
CA GLY A 94 -2.21 6.50 1.62
C GLY A 94 -0.87 7.07 1.15
N GLY A 95 0.20 6.90 1.93
CA GLY A 95 1.55 7.34 1.59
C GLY A 95 2.23 6.38 0.61
N TRP A 96 3.08 6.91 -0.26
CA TRP A 96 3.89 6.13 -1.19
C TRP A 96 5.33 6.06 -0.70
N GLY A 97 5.99 4.92 -0.94
CA GLY A 97 7.44 4.85 -0.94
C GLY A 97 7.97 5.39 -2.26
N VAL A 98 8.82 6.40 -2.24
CA VAL A 98 9.49 6.92 -3.43
C VAL A 98 10.87 6.28 -3.58
N ILE A 99 11.18 5.86 -4.80
CA ILE A 99 12.48 5.30 -5.13
C ILE A 99 13.38 6.45 -5.53
N VAL A 100 14.45 6.66 -4.77
CA VAL A 100 15.38 7.78 -4.96
C VAL A 100 16.79 7.27 -5.14
N GLU A 101 17.56 7.94 -6.01
CA GLU A 101 18.95 7.61 -6.22
C GLU A 101 19.81 8.40 -5.23
N LEU A 102 20.57 7.68 -4.38
CA LEU A 102 21.56 8.28 -3.51
C LEU A 102 22.97 8.12 -4.09
N PRO A 103 23.76 9.22 -4.18
CA PRO A 103 25.11 9.15 -4.70
C PRO A 103 25.97 8.21 -3.86
N GLY A 104 26.54 7.19 -4.51
CA GLY A 104 27.44 6.21 -3.89
C GLY A 104 26.77 5.03 -3.18
N ARG A 105 25.43 4.97 -3.14
CA ARG A 105 24.68 3.90 -2.44
C ARG A 105 23.69 3.14 -3.31
N GLY A 106 23.36 3.67 -4.48
CA GLY A 106 22.34 3.11 -5.37
C GLY A 106 20.94 3.62 -5.04
N MET A 107 19.92 2.89 -5.49
CA MET A 107 18.52 3.25 -5.27
C MET A 107 18.07 2.83 -3.88
N ILE A 108 17.42 3.75 -3.16
CA ILE A 108 16.75 3.43 -1.89
C ILE A 108 15.28 3.83 -1.97
N ALA A 109 14.45 3.09 -1.24
CA ALA A 109 13.06 3.47 -1.04
C ALA A 109 12.96 4.36 0.21
N VAL A 110 12.17 5.43 0.13
CA VAL A 110 11.99 6.37 1.22
C VAL A 110 10.52 6.74 1.28
N ASP A 111 9.95 6.85 2.48
CA ASP A 111 8.57 7.32 2.62
C ASP A 111 8.47 8.78 2.15
N SER A 112 7.61 9.03 1.16
CA SER A 112 7.38 10.37 0.58
C SER A 112 6.88 11.41 1.58
N ARG A 113 6.23 10.99 2.67
CA ARG A 113 5.69 11.90 3.70
C ARG A 113 6.72 12.19 4.77
N THR A 114 7.37 11.15 5.28
CA THR A 114 8.26 11.25 6.44
C THR A 114 9.73 11.43 6.09
N GLY A 115 10.10 11.13 4.83
CA GLY A 115 11.49 11.11 4.39
C GLY A 115 12.31 9.99 5.04
N VAL A 116 11.67 9.06 5.76
CA VAL A 116 12.36 7.97 6.44
C VAL A 116 12.73 6.89 5.42
N PRO A 117 14.02 6.51 5.34
CA PRO A 117 14.44 5.40 4.51
C PRO A 117 13.72 4.11 4.91
N LEU A 118 13.11 3.47 3.91
CA LEU A 118 12.60 2.12 4.00
C LEU A 118 13.79 1.20 3.69
N VAL A 119 14.11 0.29 4.61
CA VAL A 119 15.21 -0.68 4.49
C VAL A 119 15.11 -1.42 3.12
N PRO A 120 16.23 -1.71 2.42
CA PRO A 120 16.43 -1.39 0.99
C PRO A 120 15.83 -2.33 -0.06
N VAL A 121 15.73 -1.77 -1.28
CA VAL A 121 15.68 -2.47 -2.58
C VAL A 121 17.02 -3.19 -2.78
N ASP A 122 16.97 -4.51 -2.88
CA ASP A 122 18.02 -5.47 -3.29
C ASP A 122 19.46 -5.15 -2.85
N ALA A 123 19.83 -5.63 -1.66
CA ALA A 123 21.22 -5.84 -1.28
C ALA A 123 21.74 -7.14 -1.90
N ASP A 124 22.13 -7.09 -3.18
CA ASP A 124 23.03 -8.10 -3.74
C ASP A 124 24.44 -7.93 -3.14
N GLY A 125 24.81 -8.82 -2.22
CA GLY A 125 26.20 -9.06 -1.82
C GLY A 125 26.68 -8.36 -0.54
N ASP A 126 27.25 -9.16 0.35
CA ASP A 126 27.95 -8.80 1.59
C ASP A 126 27.07 -8.27 2.74
N GLY A 127 26.69 -9.21 3.62
CA GLY A 127 25.77 -9.03 4.75
C GLY A 127 26.25 -8.11 5.88
N GLN A 128 26.39 -6.82 5.61
CA GLN A 128 26.46 -5.78 6.62
C GLN A 128 25.35 -4.74 6.34
N PRO A 129 24.33 -4.60 7.20
CA PRO A 129 23.36 -3.52 7.06
C PRO A 129 24.10 -2.19 7.24
N ASP A 130 24.23 -1.43 6.15
CA ASP A 130 24.78 -0.09 6.19
C ASP A 130 23.93 0.78 7.15
N PRO A 131 24.55 1.68 7.93
CA PRO A 131 23.81 2.56 8.82
C PRO A 131 22.80 3.41 8.03
N PRO A 132 21.53 3.51 8.49
CA PRO A 132 20.48 4.21 7.75
C PRO A 132 20.95 5.64 7.39
N PRO A 133 20.66 6.12 6.15
CA PRO A 133 21.02 7.46 5.76
C PRO A 133 20.48 8.48 6.79
N PRO A 134 21.22 9.57 7.05
CA PRO A 134 20.72 10.63 7.92
C PRO A 134 19.37 11.10 7.37
N ALA A 135 18.37 11.18 8.25
CA ALA A 135 17.04 11.61 7.86
C ALA A 135 17.13 13.00 7.20
N PRO A 136 16.49 13.20 6.03
CA PRO A 136 16.44 14.51 5.40
C PRO A 136 15.85 15.55 6.36
N PRO A 137 16.29 16.82 6.29
CA PRO A 137 15.82 17.88 7.18
C PRO A 137 14.29 18.01 7.07
N ARG A 138 13.61 17.85 8.21
CA ARG A 138 12.15 18.01 8.28
C ARG A 138 11.79 19.48 8.10
N PRO A 139 10.87 19.84 7.20
CA PRO A 139 10.29 21.17 7.21
C PRO A 139 9.42 21.34 8.46
N ASP A 140 9.59 22.46 9.16
CA ASP A 140 8.93 22.78 10.44
C ASP A 140 7.39 22.88 10.31
N ASP A 141 6.88 22.99 9.09
CA ASP A 141 5.46 23.19 8.76
C ASP A 141 4.69 21.90 8.43
N GLY A 142 5.28 20.71 8.64
CA GLY A 142 4.62 19.44 8.29
C GLY A 142 4.49 19.19 6.78
N GLY A 143 5.27 19.91 5.97
CA GLY A 143 5.38 19.73 4.53
C GLY A 143 6.05 18.40 4.15
N THR A 144 5.85 17.97 2.91
CA THR A 144 6.49 16.76 2.38
C THR A 144 8.01 16.95 2.27
N VAL A 145 8.74 15.90 2.62
CA VAL A 145 10.20 15.96 2.68
C VAL A 145 10.77 15.91 1.26
N ALA A 146 11.82 16.68 0.97
CA ALA A 146 12.50 16.57 -0.33
C ALA A 146 13.33 15.28 -0.32
N VAL A 147 12.98 14.34 -1.18
CA VAL A 147 13.55 12.99 -1.16
C VAL A 147 14.59 12.77 -2.25
N GLY A 148 14.75 13.72 -3.20
CA GLY A 148 15.80 13.70 -4.23
C GLY A 148 15.48 12.71 -5.36
N PRO A 149 16.16 12.77 -6.52
CA PRO A 149 15.60 12.40 -7.83
C PRO A 149 14.71 11.17 -7.81
N ILE A 150 13.39 11.38 -7.85
CA ILE A 150 12.41 10.32 -7.70
C ILE A 150 12.25 9.59 -9.03
N HIS A 151 12.67 8.33 -9.05
CA HIS A 151 12.60 7.46 -10.23
C HIS A 151 11.27 6.71 -10.34
N GLY A 152 10.60 6.47 -9.21
CA GLY A 152 9.35 5.72 -9.17
C GLY A 152 8.69 5.78 -7.81
N VAL A 153 7.54 5.09 -7.71
CA VAL A 153 6.78 4.91 -6.48
C VAL A 153 6.52 3.42 -6.26
N ARG A 154 6.50 3.00 -5.00
CA ARG A 154 6.13 1.66 -4.53
C ARG A 154 5.18 1.77 -3.34
N SER A 155 4.43 0.70 -3.06
CA SER A 155 3.61 0.67 -1.86
C SER A 155 4.50 0.60 -0.60
N LEU A 156 4.02 1.23 0.48
CA LEU A 156 4.63 1.09 1.81
C LEU A 156 4.21 -0.21 2.51
N ALA A 157 3.06 -0.74 2.13
CA ALA A 157 2.59 -2.04 2.58
C ALA A 157 3.27 -3.14 1.74
N GLY A 158 3.61 -4.24 2.39
CA GLY A 158 4.13 -5.45 1.75
C GLY A 158 3.22 -6.64 2.02
N GLY A 159 3.17 -7.57 1.08
CA GLY A 159 2.40 -8.80 1.19
C GLY A 159 2.32 -9.55 -0.13
N GLU A 160 2.01 -10.85 -0.06
CA GLU A 160 1.76 -11.65 -1.25
C GLU A 160 0.58 -11.10 -2.03
N ALA A 161 0.83 -10.86 -3.31
CA ALA A 161 -0.14 -10.41 -4.28
C ALA A 161 -0.74 -11.60 -5.03
N PHE A 162 -1.97 -11.42 -5.52
CA PHE A 162 -2.59 -12.38 -6.44
C PHE A 162 -2.05 -12.23 -7.88
N HIS A 163 -1.49 -11.06 -8.20
CA HIS A 163 -0.83 -10.78 -9.47
C HIS A 163 0.70 -10.87 -9.33
N GLU A 164 1.37 -11.14 -10.45
CA GLU A 164 2.82 -11.06 -10.53
C GLU A 164 3.16 -9.89 -11.46
N LEU A 165 4.01 -8.98 -10.98
CA LEU A 165 4.45 -7.82 -11.74
C LEU A 165 5.97 -7.76 -11.71
N PHE A 166 6.61 -7.69 -12.88
CA PHE A 166 8.07 -7.66 -13.01
C PHE A 166 8.79 -8.84 -12.30
N ASP A 167 8.24 -10.05 -12.37
CA ASP A 167 8.78 -11.27 -11.69
C ASP A 167 8.69 -11.18 -10.15
N LYS A 168 7.85 -10.27 -9.62
CA LYS A 168 7.66 -10.07 -8.18
C LYS A 168 6.23 -10.39 -7.78
N SER A 169 6.11 -11.27 -6.78
CA SER A 169 4.85 -11.67 -6.16
C SER A 169 4.50 -10.84 -4.92
N ASP A 170 5.38 -9.97 -4.43
CA ASP A 170 5.08 -9.03 -3.35
C ASP A 170 4.73 -7.66 -3.95
N TYR A 171 3.52 -7.16 -3.66
CA TYR A 171 3.06 -5.88 -4.21
C TYR A 171 3.80 -4.67 -3.64
N GLY A 172 4.51 -4.83 -2.52
CA GLY A 172 5.40 -3.83 -1.98
C GLY A 172 6.61 -3.59 -2.88
N ASP A 173 7.05 -4.59 -3.66
CA ASP A 173 8.26 -4.51 -4.48
C ASP A 173 8.00 -4.23 -5.97
N TRP A 174 6.73 -4.06 -6.36
CA TRP A 174 6.27 -3.68 -7.69
C TRP A 174 6.76 -2.30 -8.16
#